data_AF-A0AAW4VVW1-F1
#
_entry.id   AF-A0AAW4VVW1-F1
#
_cell.length_a   1.000
_cell.length_b   1.000
_cell.length_c   1.000
_cell.angle_alpha   90.00
_cell.angle_beta   90.00
_cell.angle_gamma   90.00
#
_symmetry.space_group_name_H-M   'P 1'
#
loop_
_entity.id
_entity.type
_entity.pdbx_description
1 polymer ?
#
loop_
_entity_poly.entity_id
_entity_poly.type
_entity_poly.pdbx_seq_one_letter_code
_entity_poly.pdbx_strand_id
1 'polypeptide(L)'
;MKTLILYYSYGGNTKRIAEIDTLIQKIYEDNASGKLSDERYMTLSTSYEEEQQTLKAAVPEIQAYLETETDKTVNLQQFIRKVKKITELKVLTPELIHEFVEKIVVYAPKYLDGRRVQNVDIYYSGVGILDELTPEEMEESFQKSIAERKKTETA
;
A
#
# COMPACT_ATOMS: atom_id res chain seq x y z
N MET A 1 -12.01 -4.38 10.08
CA MET A 1 -12.11 -5.65 10.85
C MET A 1 -11.15 -6.73 10.31
N LYS A 2 -11.05 -6.95 8.99
CA LYS A 2 -10.17 -7.97 8.36
C LYS A 2 -8.67 -7.86 8.72
N THR A 3 -8.06 -6.67 8.65
CA THR A 3 -6.63 -6.45 8.95
C THR A 3 -6.26 -6.79 10.39
N LEU A 4 -7.14 -6.46 11.35
CA LEU A 4 -6.92 -6.75 12.77
C LEU A 4 -6.89 -8.27 13.03
N ILE A 5 -7.81 -9.01 12.42
CA ILE A 5 -7.86 -10.48 12.50
C ILE A 5 -6.55 -11.09 11.97
N LEU A 6 -6.04 -10.56 10.86
CA LEU A 6 -4.79 -11.02 10.27
C LEU A 6 -3.56 -10.70 11.12
N TYR A 7 -3.51 -9.55 11.80
CA TYR A 7 -2.46 -9.25 12.79
C TYR A 7 -2.45 -10.24 13.96
N TYR A 8 -3.62 -10.55 14.52
CA TYR A 8 -3.72 -11.54 15.60
C TYR A 8 -3.38 -12.96 15.11
N SER A 9 -3.80 -13.32 13.90
CA SER A 9 -3.46 -14.61 13.29
C SER A 9 -1.96 -14.74 13.00
N TYR A 10 -1.31 -13.69 12.48
CA TYR A 10 0.14 -13.65 12.27
C TYR A 10 0.91 -13.87 13.59
N GLY A 11 0.54 -13.09 14.62
CA GLY A 11 1.14 -13.21 15.95
C GLY A 11 0.85 -14.56 16.62
N GLY A 12 -0.32 -15.14 16.38
CA GLY A 12 -0.70 -16.46 16.88
C GLY A 12 0.10 -17.58 16.21
N ASN A 13 0.19 -17.56 14.89
CA ASN A 13 0.89 -18.58 14.10
C ASN A 13 2.40 -18.59 14.41
N THR A 14 3.02 -17.42 14.52
CA THR A 14 4.45 -17.30 14.88
C THR A 14 4.74 -17.83 16.27
N LYS A 15 3.89 -17.52 17.27
CA LYS A 15 4.00 -18.11 18.61
C LYS A 15 3.83 -19.63 18.59
N ARG A 16 2.83 -20.12 17.85
CA ARG A 16 2.56 -21.56 17.76
C ARG A 16 3.71 -22.33 17.12
N ILE A 17 4.36 -21.76 16.10
CA ILE A 17 5.56 -22.36 15.49
C ILE A 17 6.67 -22.55 16.54
N ALA A 18 6.93 -21.53 17.36
CA ALA A 18 7.96 -21.59 18.41
C ALA A 18 7.60 -22.56 19.55
N GLU A 19 6.31 -22.65 19.90
CA GLU A 19 5.80 -23.67 20.82
C GLU A 19 6.05 -25.08 20.26
N ILE A 20 5.76 -25.31 18.98
CA ILE A 20 6.00 -26.59 18.31
C ILE A 20 7.49 -26.93 18.32
N ASP A 21 8.40 -25.98 18.04
CA ASP A 21 9.85 -26.21 18.12
C ASP A 21 10.25 -26.72 19.52
N THR A 22 9.69 -26.12 20.57
CA THR A 22 9.96 -26.52 21.96
C THR A 22 9.38 -27.91 22.26
N LEU A 23 8.19 -28.23 21.74
CA LEU A 23 7.57 -29.53 21.91
C LEU A 23 8.40 -30.62 21.21
N ILE A 24 8.84 -30.40 19.98
CA ILE A 24 9.67 -31.36 19.23
C ILE A 24 10.96 -31.66 20.00
N GLN A 25 11.65 -30.65 20.51
CA GLN A 25 12.85 -30.84 21.34
C GLN A 25 12.57 -31.73 22.56
N LYS A 26 11.49 -31.45 23.29
CA LYS A 26 11.12 -32.22 24.47
C LYS A 26 10.78 -33.68 24.15
N ILE A 27 10.06 -33.93 23.06
CA ILE A 27 9.65 -35.29 22.65
C ILE A 27 10.89 -36.10 22.23
N TYR A 28 11.88 -35.46 21.61
CA TYR A 28 13.19 -36.07 21.31
C TYR A 28 13.94 -36.48 22.59
N GLU A 29 14.01 -35.60 23.59
CA GLU A 29 14.63 -35.91 24.90
C GLU A 29 13.92 -37.04 25.64
N ASP A 30 12.58 -37.05 25.63
CA ASP A 30 11.78 -38.10 26.26
C ASP A 30 11.93 -39.45 25.54
N ASN A 31 12.09 -39.45 24.21
CA ASN A 31 12.41 -40.66 23.44
C ASN A 31 13.82 -41.17 23.76
N ALA A 32 14.83 -40.31 23.73
CA ALA A 32 16.23 -40.68 24.02
C ALA A 32 16.42 -41.21 25.45
N SER A 33 15.62 -40.72 26.41
CA SER A 33 15.62 -41.20 27.80
C SER A 33 14.75 -42.44 28.04
N GLY A 34 14.06 -42.95 27.01
CA GLY A 34 13.20 -44.13 27.09
C GLY A 34 11.85 -43.92 27.77
N LYS A 35 11.49 -42.68 28.10
CA LYS A 35 10.16 -42.32 28.66
C LYS A 35 9.06 -42.38 27.60
N LEU A 36 9.44 -42.28 26.32
CA LEU A 36 8.54 -42.31 25.18
C LEU A 36 8.99 -43.40 24.19
N SER A 37 8.06 -44.25 23.75
CA SER A 37 8.34 -45.25 22.73
C SER A 37 8.58 -44.61 21.35
N ASP A 38 9.38 -45.28 20.52
CA ASP A 38 9.70 -44.82 19.15
C ASP A 38 8.44 -44.64 18.29
N GLU A 39 7.46 -45.54 18.41
CA GLU A 39 6.19 -45.45 17.70
C GLU A 39 5.42 -44.16 18.05
N ARG A 40 5.40 -43.80 19.35
CA ARG A 40 4.75 -42.56 19.81
C ARG A 40 5.53 -41.33 19.41
N TYR A 41 6.87 -41.40 19.46
CA TYR A 41 7.74 -40.33 18.96
C TYR A 41 7.43 -40.02 17.51
N MET A 42 7.46 -41.03 16.62
CA MET A 42 7.18 -40.86 15.19
C MET A 42 5.81 -40.24 14.91
N THR A 43 4.78 -40.71 15.63
CA THR A 43 3.41 -40.22 15.44
C THR A 43 3.30 -38.74 15.84
N LEU A 44 3.83 -38.38 17.01
CA LEU A 44 3.78 -37.00 17.51
C LEU A 44 4.66 -36.06 16.69
N SER A 45 5.88 -36.47 16.35
CA SER A 45 6.81 -35.65 15.56
C SER A 45 6.21 -35.34 14.19
N THR A 46 5.64 -36.35 13.51
CA THR A 46 4.99 -36.16 12.21
C THR A 46 3.83 -35.16 12.30
N SER A 47 2.94 -35.32 13.29
CA SER A 47 1.81 -34.39 13.47
C SER A 47 2.26 -32.95 13.74
N TYR A 48 3.31 -32.76 14.52
CA TYR A 48 3.85 -31.43 14.82
C TYR A 48 4.57 -30.82 13.62
N GLU A 49 5.33 -31.61 12.86
CA GLU A 49 5.99 -31.14 11.64
C GLU A 49 4.97 -30.71 10.57
N GLU A 50 3.89 -31.47 10.38
CA GLU A 50 2.80 -31.12 9.46
C GLU A 50 2.10 -29.81 9.87
N GLU A 51 1.77 -29.65 11.16
CA GLU A 51 1.19 -28.41 11.70
C GLU A 51 2.16 -27.24 11.47
N GLN A 52 3.43 -27.42 11.81
CA GLN A 52 4.44 -26.37 11.67
C GLN A 52 4.67 -25.98 10.21
N GLN A 53 4.69 -26.94 9.28
CA GLN A 53 4.82 -26.68 7.86
C GLN A 53 3.65 -25.85 7.34
N THR A 54 2.42 -26.20 7.74
CA THR A 54 1.21 -25.46 7.38
C THR A 54 1.29 -24.00 7.87
N LEU A 55 1.70 -23.80 9.12
CA LEU A 55 1.85 -22.45 9.68
C LEU A 55 2.97 -21.66 9.01
N LYS A 56 4.11 -22.29 8.73
CA LYS A 56 5.26 -21.68 8.03
C LYS A 56 4.91 -21.27 6.60
N ALA A 57 3.99 -21.98 5.93
CA ALA A 57 3.47 -21.58 4.62
C ALA A 57 2.50 -20.38 4.70
N ALA A 58 1.66 -20.32 5.73
CA ALA A 58 0.67 -19.25 5.89
C ALA A 58 1.27 -17.90 6.37
N VAL A 59 2.31 -17.93 7.20
CA VAL A 59 2.92 -16.72 7.80
C VAL A 59 3.42 -15.72 6.74
N PRO A 60 4.18 -16.12 5.70
CA PRO A 60 4.63 -15.20 4.63
C PRO A 60 3.48 -14.56 3.86
N GLU A 61 2.40 -15.30 3.57
CA GLU A 61 1.24 -14.76 2.87
C GLU A 61 0.53 -13.68 3.69
N ILE A 62 0.34 -13.95 4.98
CA ILE A 62 -0.25 -12.98 5.91
C ILE A 62 0.66 -11.76 6.05
N GLN A 63 1.97 -11.96 6.16
CA GLN A 63 2.95 -10.87 6.25
C GLN A 63 2.90 -9.96 5.03
N ALA A 64 2.97 -10.52 3.82
CA ALA A 64 2.94 -9.74 2.58
C ALA A 64 1.64 -8.94 2.44
N TYR A 65 0.51 -9.52 2.86
CA TYR A 65 -0.77 -8.80 2.89
C TYR A 65 -0.74 -7.64 3.90
N LEU A 66 -0.24 -7.87 5.11
CA LEU A 66 -0.14 -6.82 6.13
C LEU A 66 0.80 -5.70 5.68
N GLU A 67 1.96 -6.01 5.12
CA GLU A 67 2.92 -5.04 4.59
C GLU A 67 2.27 -4.18 3.49
N THR A 68 1.62 -4.81 2.51
CA THR A 68 0.91 -4.12 1.42
C THR A 68 -0.19 -3.18 1.95
N GLU A 69 -0.98 -3.63 2.93
CA GLU A 69 -2.04 -2.81 3.50
C GLU A 69 -1.50 -1.68 4.41
N THR A 70 -0.39 -1.92 5.11
CA THR A 70 0.29 -0.88 5.89
C THR A 70 0.88 0.19 4.99
N ASP A 71 1.52 -0.19 3.88
CA ASP A 71 2.09 0.75 2.91
C ASP A 71 1.02 1.61 2.27
N LYS A 72 -0.12 1.02 1.88
CA LYS A 72 -1.29 1.76 1.38
C LYS A 72 -1.83 2.74 2.42
N THR A 73 -1.93 2.31 3.69
CA THR A 73 -2.47 3.15 4.77
C THR A 73 -1.53 4.30 5.09
N VAL A 74 -0.23 4.06 5.14
CA VAL A 74 0.81 5.09 5.34
C VAL A 74 0.80 6.07 4.17
N ASN A 75 0.73 5.58 2.94
CA ASN A 75 0.63 6.41 1.74
C ASN A 75 -0.61 7.31 1.77
N LEU A 76 -1.78 6.76 2.12
CA LEU A 76 -3.04 7.52 2.26
C LEU A 76 -2.95 8.59 3.36
N GLN A 77 -2.38 8.27 4.53
CA GLN A 77 -2.21 9.25 5.60
C GLN A 77 -1.24 10.37 5.21
N GLN A 78 -0.17 10.05 4.49
CA GLN A 78 0.73 11.04 3.94
C GLN A 78 0.02 11.91 2.91
N PHE A 79 -0.77 11.32 2.02
CA PHE A 79 -1.60 12.03 1.03
C PHE A 79 -2.62 12.97 1.70
N ILE A 80 -3.35 12.53 2.72
CA ILE A 80 -4.31 13.39 3.44
C ILE A 80 -3.61 14.58 4.10
N ARG A 81 -2.44 14.38 4.71
CA ARG A 81 -1.64 15.48 5.30
C ARG A 81 -1.18 16.45 4.23
N LYS A 82 -0.75 15.92 3.09
CA LYS A 82 -0.31 16.65 1.91
C LYS A 82 -1.44 17.51 1.30
N VAL A 83 -2.61 16.93 1.05
CA VAL A 83 -3.79 17.64 0.52
C VAL A 83 -4.27 18.70 1.50
N LYS A 84 -4.33 18.41 2.80
CA LYS A 84 -4.69 19.42 3.83
C LYS A 84 -3.78 20.64 3.79
N LYS A 85 -2.47 20.42 3.62
CA LYS A 85 -1.49 21.51 3.46
C LYS A 85 -1.74 22.32 2.18
N ILE A 86 -2.22 21.69 1.10
CA ILE A 86 -2.52 22.35 -0.18
C ILE A 86 -3.84 23.11 -0.15
N THR A 87 -4.89 22.58 0.47
CA THR A 87 -6.20 23.27 0.59
C THR A 87 -6.11 24.58 1.36
N GLU A 88 -5.04 24.79 2.11
CA GLU A 88 -4.73 26.05 2.82
C GLU A 88 -3.77 26.97 2.04
N LEU A 89 -3.15 26.51 0.94
CA LEU A 89 -2.14 27.26 0.18
C LEU A 89 -2.73 27.93 -1.07
N LYS A 90 -2.47 29.24 -1.21
CA LYS A 90 -2.89 30.07 -2.35
C LYS A 90 -1.93 30.02 -3.56
N VAL A 91 -0.76 29.39 -3.43
CA VAL A 91 0.31 29.43 -4.45
C VAL A 91 0.93 28.04 -4.66
N LEU A 92 1.07 27.66 -5.93
CA LEU A 92 1.75 26.44 -6.38
C LEU A 92 3.27 26.67 -6.36
N THR A 93 4.03 25.91 -5.58
CA THR A 93 5.50 26.02 -5.55
C THR A 93 6.17 24.88 -6.33
N PRO A 94 7.37 25.09 -6.91
CA PRO A 94 8.09 24.05 -7.65
C PRO A 94 8.34 22.78 -6.81
N GLU A 95 8.63 22.94 -5.52
CA GLU A 95 8.85 21.83 -4.58
C GLU A 95 7.58 20.98 -4.44
N LEU A 96 6.40 21.62 -4.45
CA LEU A 96 5.12 20.94 -4.40
C LEU A 96 4.93 20.09 -5.66
N ILE A 97 5.23 20.63 -6.85
CA ILE A 97 5.05 19.90 -8.11
C ILE A 97 5.93 18.65 -8.18
N HIS A 98 7.19 18.75 -7.76
CA HIS A 98 8.09 17.59 -7.73
C HIS A 98 7.63 16.51 -6.73
N GLU A 99 6.81 16.88 -5.74
CA GLU A 99 6.31 15.95 -4.73
C GLU A 99 5.07 15.15 -5.21
N PHE A 100 4.24 15.72 -6.09
CA PHE A 100 2.99 15.08 -6.55
C PHE A 100 2.98 14.64 -8.01
N VAL A 101 3.93 15.09 -8.81
CA VAL A 101 3.99 14.78 -10.25
C VAL A 101 5.18 13.87 -10.50
N GLU A 102 4.91 12.65 -10.94
CA GLU A 102 5.92 11.67 -11.31
C GLU A 102 6.62 12.11 -12.59
N LYS A 103 5.84 12.51 -13.60
CA LYS A 103 6.35 13.08 -14.86
C LYS A 103 5.28 13.87 -15.59
N ILE A 104 5.73 14.78 -16.45
CA ILE A 104 4.89 15.53 -17.39
C ILE A 104 5.35 15.17 -18.80
N VAL A 105 4.44 14.61 -19.60
CA VAL A 105 4.71 14.27 -21.01
C VAL A 105 4.08 15.34 -21.87
N VAL A 106 4.92 16.09 -22.58
CA VAL A 106 4.48 17.15 -23.50
C VAL A 106 4.61 16.64 -24.92
N TYR A 107 3.49 16.52 -25.63
CA TYR A 107 3.48 16.06 -27.02
C TYR A 107 3.83 17.20 -27.99
N ALA A 108 4.18 16.82 -29.22
CA ALA A 108 4.40 17.78 -30.29
C ALA A 108 3.12 18.61 -30.56
N PRO A 109 3.26 19.92 -30.86
CA PRO A 109 2.12 20.78 -31.13
C PRO A 109 1.41 20.36 -32.42
N LYS A 110 0.08 20.44 -32.43
CA LYS A 110 -0.79 20.21 -33.59
C LYS A 110 -1.61 21.45 -33.88
N TYR A 111 -2.05 21.63 -35.12
CA TYR A 111 -2.99 22.68 -35.49
C TYR A 111 -4.37 22.07 -35.69
N LEU A 112 -5.33 22.53 -34.90
CA LEU A 112 -6.75 22.18 -35.02
C LEU A 112 -7.52 23.48 -35.23
N ASP A 113 -8.29 23.57 -36.32
CA ASP A 113 -9.08 24.75 -36.70
C ASP A 113 -8.31 26.08 -36.66
N GLY A 114 -7.07 26.06 -37.17
CA GLY A 114 -6.19 27.24 -37.20
C GLY A 114 -5.58 27.63 -35.86
N ARG A 115 -5.87 26.90 -34.77
CA ARG A 115 -5.30 27.11 -33.44
C ARG A 115 -4.22 26.09 -33.15
N ARG A 116 -3.10 26.54 -32.58
CA ARG A 116 -2.04 25.66 -32.07
C ARG A 116 -2.51 25.01 -30.76
N VAL A 117 -2.62 23.70 -30.75
CA VAL A 117 -2.99 22.85 -29.61
C VAL A 117 -1.80 21.98 -29.22
N GLN A 118 -1.56 21.80 -27.93
CA GLN A 118 -0.50 20.94 -27.43
C GLN A 118 -1.05 20.06 -26.31
N ASN A 119 -0.95 18.75 -26.49
CA ASN A 119 -1.39 17.81 -25.47
C ASN A 119 -0.31 17.66 -24.40
N VAL A 120 -0.74 17.57 -23.15
CA VAL A 120 0.12 17.38 -21.99
C VAL A 120 -0.52 16.32 -21.10
N ASP A 121 0.21 15.23 -20.85
CA ASP A 121 -0.20 14.22 -19.87
C ASP A 121 0.59 14.44 -18.58
N ILE A 122 -0.11 14.52 -17.45
CA ILE A 122 0.48 14.67 -16.12
C ILE A 122 0.26 13.37 -15.35
N TYR A 123 1.36 12.72 -14.96
CA TYR A 123 1.34 11.50 -14.18
C TYR A 123 1.57 11.87 -12.71
N TYR A 124 0.66 11.48 -11.83
CA TYR A 124 0.72 11.84 -10.41
C TYR A 124 1.37 10.74 -9.56
N SER A 125 2.26 11.14 -8.65
CA SER A 125 2.90 10.28 -7.65
C SER A 125 1.95 10.07 -6.45
N GLY A 126 1.06 9.09 -6.51
CA GLY A 126 0.14 8.78 -5.40
C GLY A 126 -0.92 7.73 -5.74
N VAL A 127 -1.42 7.02 -4.72
CA VAL A 127 -2.38 5.90 -4.88
C VAL A 127 -3.72 6.41 -5.44
N GLY A 128 -4.02 6.02 -6.68
CA GLY A 128 -5.33 5.63 -7.23
C GLY A 128 -6.54 6.56 -7.06
N ILE A 129 -6.98 7.11 -8.20
CA ILE A 129 -8.28 7.74 -8.51
C ILE A 129 -8.76 8.76 -7.45
N LEU A 130 -8.27 10.00 -7.59
CA LEU A 130 -9.19 11.12 -7.43
C LEU A 130 -10.23 10.96 -8.55
N ASP A 131 -11.53 11.04 -8.25
CA ASP A 131 -12.59 11.01 -9.26
C ASP A 131 -12.12 11.83 -10.46
N GLU A 132 -11.88 11.16 -11.60
CA GLU A 132 -11.41 11.82 -12.81
C GLU A 132 -12.46 12.87 -13.16
N LEU A 133 -12.16 14.14 -12.89
CA LEU A 133 -12.93 15.24 -13.46
C LEU A 133 -12.92 15.00 -14.97
N THR A 134 -14.10 14.98 -15.55
CA THR A 134 -14.23 14.85 -17.00
C THR A 134 -13.45 15.99 -17.68
N PRO A 135 -12.96 15.79 -18.91
CA PRO A 135 -12.24 16.84 -19.63
C PRO A 135 -13.01 18.17 -19.70
N GLU A 136 -14.34 18.10 -19.70
CA GLU A 136 -15.25 19.25 -19.66
C GLU A 136 -15.19 19.98 -18.30
N GLU A 137 -15.28 19.25 -17.19
CA GLU A 137 -15.19 19.83 -15.83
C GLU A 137 -13.80 20.43 -15.55
N MET A 138 -12.74 19.80 -16.08
CA MET A 138 -11.38 20.30 -15.98
C MET A 138 -11.21 21.63 -16.75
N GLU A 139 -11.70 21.70 -17.99
CA GLU A 139 -11.65 22.91 -18.82
C GLU A 139 -12.48 24.04 -18.19
N GLU A 140 -13.68 23.75 -17.68
CA GLU A 140 -14.51 24.75 -16.99
C GLU A 140 -13.83 25.32 -15.74
N SER A 141 -13.23 24.46 -14.92
CA SER A 141 -12.50 24.89 -13.73
C SER A 141 -11.27 25.74 -14.07
N PHE A 142 -10.56 25.39 -15.14
CA PHE A 142 -9.41 26.13 -15.63
C PHE A 142 -9.83 27.51 -16.16
N GLN A 143 -10.83 27.57 -17.05
CA GLN A 143 -11.36 28.82 -17.60
C GLN A 143 -11.87 29.75 -16.51
N LYS A 144 -12.57 29.21 -15.49
CA LYS A 144 -13.02 29.98 -14.33
C LYS A 144 -11.86 30.60 -13.57
N SER A 145 -10.80 29.84 -13.31
CA SER A 145 -9.60 30.35 -12.62
C SER A 145 -8.86 31.44 -13.41
N ILE A 146 -8.79 31.31 -14.74
CA ILE A 146 -8.20 32.32 -15.63
C ILE A 146 -9.06 33.59 -15.66
N ALA A 147 -10.38 33.45 -15.68
CA ALA A 147 -11.31 34.58 -15.64
C ALA A 147 -11.27 35.33 -14.30
N GLU A 148 -11.13 34.62 -13.18
CA GLU A 148 -10.99 35.20 -11.83
C GLU A 148 -9.67 35.97 -11.68
N ARG A 149 -8.56 35.42 -12.21
CA ARG A 149 -7.26 36.13 -12.23
C ARG A 149 -7.31 37.40 -13.07
N LYS A 150 -7.94 37.34 -14.27
CA LYS A 150 -8.13 38.52 -15.12
C LYS A 150 -9.01 39.60 -14.47
N LYS A 151 -10.02 39.23 -13.68
CA LYS A 151 -10.82 40.17 -12.89
C LYS A 151 -10.02 40.86 -11.79
N THR A 152 -9.01 40.19 -11.23
CA THR A 152 -8.19 40.73 -10.15
C THR A 152 -7.08 41.65 -10.67
N GLU A 153 -6.67 41.52 -11.93
CA GLU A 153 -5.69 42.40 -12.59
C GLU A 153 -6.29 43.67 -13.23
N THR A 154 -7.63 43.75 -13.37
CA THR A 154 -8.31 44.90 -14.00
C THR A 154 -9.06 45.78 -12.99
N ALA A 155 -8.84 45.58 -11.69
CA ALA A 155 -9.44 46.35 -10.59
C ALA A 155 -8.37 47.14 -9.82
#